data_AF-A0A961G7W2-F1
#
_entry.id   AF-A0A961G7W2-F1
#
_cell.length_a   1.000
_cell.length_b   1.000
_cell.length_c   1.000
_cell.angle_alpha   90.00
_cell.angle_beta   90.00
_cell.angle_gamma   90.00
#
_symmetry.space_group_name_H-M   'P 1'
#
loop_
_entity.id
_entity.type
_entity.pdbx_description
1 polymer ?
#
loop_
_entity_poly.entity_id
_entity_poly.type
_entity_poly.pdbx_seq_one_letter_code
_entity_poly.pdbx_strand_id
1 'polypeptide(L)'
;MGPIVVLAGGVGAARFLAGLVRVVDPATVTAIVNVGDDLRLHGLHVSPDLDTVTYTLAGAINPDLGWGLAGESWRVMDELEAYGGQTWFRLGDRDLATHLYRTQRLSEGAALHEVTAEVTRRWGLTVRLLPASDDPVRTHVTLADGEEVDFQTYFVGRQHAVAASAVRFAGVDA
;
A
#
# COMPACT_ATOMS: atom_id res chain seq x y z
N MET A 1 25.36 11.47 11.93
CA MET A 1 24.94 11.35 10.52
C MET A 1 23.83 12.36 10.26
N GLY A 2 23.78 12.94 9.07
CA GLY A 2 22.67 13.80 8.67
C GLY A 2 21.38 13.00 8.40
N PRO A 3 20.25 13.68 8.13
CA PRO A 3 19.00 13.03 7.78
C PRO A 3 19.13 12.17 6.51
N ILE A 4 18.42 11.05 6.47
CA ILE A 4 18.40 10.12 5.34
C ILE A 4 16.99 10.12 4.74
N VAL A 5 16.91 10.30 3.42
CA VAL A 5 15.66 10.20 2.66
C VAL A 5 15.73 9.00 1.74
N VAL A 6 14.68 8.17 1.75
CA VAL A 6 14.57 6.97 0.92
C VAL A 6 13.29 7.06 0.09
N LEU A 7 13.40 6.88 -1.22
CA LEU A 7 12.24 6.61 -2.06
C LEU A 7 11.89 5.13 -1.95
N ALA A 8 10.63 4.82 -1.64
CA ALA A 8 10.21 3.47 -1.29
C ALA A 8 8.96 3.06 -2.08
N GLY A 9 8.95 1.81 -2.54
CA GLY A 9 7.80 1.16 -3.15
C GLY A 9 7.98 -0.36 -3.10
N GLY A 10 6.89 -1.07 -2.85
CA GLY A 10 6.84 -2.52 -2.72
C GLY A 10 7.65 -3.13 -1.58
N VAL A 11 7.64 -4.47 -1.57
CA VAL A 11 8.30 -5.32 -0.56
C VAL A 11 9.82 -5.11 -0.53
N GLY A 12 10.44 -4.83 -1.67
CA GLY A 12 11.89 -4.61 -1.78
C GLY A 12 12.35 -3.41 -0.95
N ALA A 13 11.68 -2.27 -1.10
CA ALA A 13 12.00 -1.07 -0.32
C ALA A 13 11.68 -1.25 1.17
N ALA A 14 10.60 -1.95 1.50
CA ALA A 14 10.26 -2.27 2.89
C ALA A 14 11.38 -3.09 3.57
N ARG A 15 11.92 -4.10 2.87
CA ARG A 15 13.08 -4.89 3.35
C ARG A 15 14.35 -4.06 3.47
N PHE A 16 14.62 -3.18 2.51
CA PHE A 16 15.75 -2.25 2.57
C PHE A 16 15.65 -1.35 3.81
N LEU A 17 14.50 -0.72 4.03
CA LEU A 17 14.24 0.12 5.20
C LEU A 17 14.39 -0.66 6.50
N ALA A 18 13.86 -1.89 6.58
CA ALA A 18 14.02 -2.76 7.76
C ALA A 18 15.48 -3.11 8.07
N GLY A 19 16.35 -3.17 7.06
CA GLY A 19 17.80 -3.29 7.24
C GLY A 19 18.45 -1.97 7.67
N LEU A 20 18.09 -0.87 7.00
CA LEU A 20 18.64 0.47 7.25
C LEU A 20 18.45 0.90 8.71
N VAL A 21 17.24 0.77 9.25
CA VAL A 21 16.90 1.19 10.62
C VAL A 21 17.59 0.37 11.72
N ARG A 22 18.32 -0.70 11.36
CA ARG A 22 19.17 -1.45 12.30
C ARG A 22 20.57 -0.84 12.45
N VAL A 23 20.99 -0.01 11.49
CA VAL A 23 22.34 0.55 11.43
C VAL A 23 22.36 2.08 11.52
N VAL A 24 21.18 2.72 11.52
CA VAL A 24 21.01 4.16 11.74
C VAL A 24 19.88 4.40 12.74
N ASP A 25 19.87 5.57 13.38
CA ASP A 25 18.73 5.98 14.21
C ASP A 25 17.48 6.11 13.31
N PRO A 26 16.41 5.32 13.54
CA PRO A 26 15.22 5.36 12.70
C PRO A 26 14.54 6.74 12.69
N ALA A 27 14.69 7.55 13.75
CA ALA A 27 14.16 8.91 13.82
C ALA A 27 14.81 9.88 12.82
N THR A 28 15.96 9.51 12.24
CA THR A 28 16.65 10.30 11.21
C THR A 28 16.27 9.90 9.78
N VAL A 29 15.42 8.88 9.63
CA VAL A 29 15.00 8.33 8.33
C VAL A 29 13.63 8.87 7.95
N THR A 30 13.52 9.41 6.74
CA THR A 30 12.24 9.71 6.09
C THR A 30 12.08 8.82 4.85
N ALA A 31 11.00 8.06 4.78
CA ALA A 31 10.64 7.28 3.60
C ALA A 31 9.52 8.01 2.83
N ILE A 32 9.75 8.32 1.56
CA ILE A 32 8.74 8.82 0.63
C ILE A 32 8.22 7.62 -0.15
N VAL A 33 6.97 7.24 0.10
CA VAL A 33 6.41 5.96 -0.32
C VAL A 33 5.49 6.15 -1.52
N ASN A 34 5.64 5.30 -2.53
CA ASN A 34 4.79 5.24 -3.71
C ASN A 34 3.31 5.16 -3.34
N VAL A 35 2.49 5.93 -4.06
CA VAL A 35 1.02 5.92 -3.98
C VAL A 35 0.36 5.55 -5.31
N GLY A 36 1.16 5.26 -6.35
CA GLY A 36 0.66 4.88 -7.68
C GLY A 36 -0.12 3.56 -7.66
N ASP A 37 0.12 2.73 -6.65
CA ASP A 37 -0.50 1.42 -6.45
C ASP A 37 -1.77 1.51 -5.58
N ASP A 38 -2.09 2.69 -5.06
CA ASP A 38 -3.29 2.90 -4.26
C ASP A 38 -4.53 2.67 -5.13
N LEU A 39 -5.61 2.17 -4.53
CA LEU A 39 -6.83 1.83 -5.24
C LEU A 39 -8.06 1.98 -4.35
N ARG A 40 -9.23 2.00 -5.00
CA ARG A 40 -10.51 1.84 -4.33
C ARG A 40 -11.02 0.43 -4.54
N LEU A 41 -11.12 -0.35 -3.47
CA LEU A 41 -11.60 -1.72 -3.49
C LEU A 41 -12.70 -1.88 -2.43
N HIS A 42 -13.86 -2.41 -2.82
CA HIS A 42 -15.04 -2.51 -1.94
C HIS A 42 -15.45 -1.17 -1.29
N GLY A 43 -15.19 -0.04 -1.98
CA GLY A 43 -15.42 1.31 -1.46
C GLY A 43 -14.32 1.84 -0.54
N LEU A 44 -13.35 1.01 -0.15
CA LEU A 44 -12.26 1.34 0.75
C LEU A 44 -11.04 1.88 0.00
N HIS A 45 -10.33 2.83 0.61
CA HIS A 45 -9.03 3.30 0.15
C HIS A 45 -7.94 2.36 0.65
N VAL A 46 -7.30 1.64 -0.28
CA VAL A 46 -6.21 0.70 -0.02
C VAL A 46 -4.91 1.33 -0.52
N SER A 47 -3.86 1.29 0.30
CA SER A 47 -2.56 1.88 -0.03
C SER A 47 -1.43 0.86 0.17
N PRO A 48 -1.25 -0.07 -0.80
CA PRO A 48 -0.47 -1.30 -0.59
C PRO A 48 0.98 -1.05 -0.14
N ASP A 49 1.65 -0.05 -0.72
CA ASP A 49 3.05 0.23 -0.41
C ASP A 49 3.22 0.89 0.96
N LEU A 50 2.34 1.84 1.31
CA LEU A 50 2.31 2.44 2.65
C LEU A 50 2.07 1.39 3.73
N ASP A 51 1.11 0.50 3.50
CA ASP A 51 0.74 -0.57 4.42
C ASP A 51 1.88 -1.61 4.54
N THR A 52 2.47 -2.03 3.41
CA THR A 52 3.59 -2.97 3.39
C THR A 52 4.82 -2.44 4.12
N VAL A 53 5.22 -1.18 3.88
CA VAL A 53 6.35 -0.56 4.58
C VAL A 53 6.05 -0.45 6.07
N THR A 54 4.84 -0.01 6.44
CA THR A 54 4.42 0.11 7.84
C THR A 54 4.49 -1.23 8.56
N TYR A 55 3.86 -2.27 8.01
CA TYR A 55 3.79 -3.59 8.65
C TYR A 55 5.15 -4.29 8.69
N THR A 56 5.99 -4.09 7.67
CA THR A 56 7.36 -4.63 7.66
C THR A 56 8.20 -3.98 8.76
N LEU A 57 8.18 -2.66 8.88
CA LEU A 57 8.94 -1.95 9.92
C LEU A 57 8.42 -2.24 11.33
N ALA A 58 7.12 -2.50 11.46
CA ALA A 58 6.50 -2.90 12.72
C ALA A 58 6.77 -4.37 13.10
N GLY A 59 7.41 -5.16 12.23
CA GLY A 59 7.60 -6.61 12.42
C GLY A 59 6.27 -7.38 12.41
N ALA A 60 5.24 -6.83 11.77
CA ALA A 60 3.87 -7.37 11.74
C ALA A 60 3.47 -7.97 10.39
N ILE A 61 4.32 -7.87 9.37
CA ILE A 61 4.09 -8.41 8.03
C ILE A 61 3.98 -9.94 8.05
N ASN A 62 3.15 -10.51 7.18
CA ASN A 62 3.11 -11.95 6.94
C ASN A 62 4.41 -12.40 6.24
N PRO A 63 5.25 -13.24 6.86
CA PRO A 63 6.53 -13.64 6.28
C PRO A 63 6.38 -14.61 5.10
N ASP A 64 5.28 -15.37 5.04
CA ASP A 64 5.07 -16.39 4.00
C ASP A 64 4.56 -15.76 2.71
N LEU A 65 3.63 -14.81 2.82
CA LEU A 65 3.08 -14.08 1.67
C LEU A 65 3.95 -12.88 1.25
N GLY A 66 4.68 -12.30 2.20
CA GLY A 66 5.49 -11.09 2.00
C GLY A 66 4.70 -9.78 1.96
N TRP A 67 3.37 -9.85 2.09
CA TRP A 67 2.43 -8.73 2.14
C TRP A 67 1.32 -9.03 3.15
N GLY A 68 0.59 -7.99 3.59
CA GLY A 68 -0.47 -8.10 4.60
C GLY A 68 0.05 -8.44 6.00
N LEU A 69 -0.85 -8.50 6.97
CA LEU A 69 -0.50 -8.78 8.37
C LEU A 69 -0.31 -10.28 8.64
N ALA A 70 0.61 -10.61 9.55
CA ALA A 70 0.74 -11.96 10.10
C ALA A 70 -0.47 -12.31 10.99
N GLY A 71 -0.89 -13.58 10.94
CA GLY A 71 -1.98 -14.09 11.76
C GLY A 71 -3.35 -13.52 11.40
N GLU A 72 -3.57 -13.22 10.12
CA GLU A 72 -4.88 -12.79 9.62
C GLU A 72 -5.90 -13.92 9.59
N SER A 73 -7.16 -13.55 9.74
CA SER A 73 -8.28 -14.36 9.27
C SER A 73 -8.91 -13.72 8.04
N TRP A 74 -9.75 -14.49 7.36
CA TRP A 74 -10.29 -14.13 6.05
C TRP A 74 -11.81 -14.20 6.00
N ARG A 75 -12.48 -14.09 7.15
CA ARG A 75 -13.92 -14.35 7.24
C ARG A 75 -14.73 -13.38 6.39
N VAL A 76 -14.31 -12.11 6.35
CA VAL A 76 -14.99 -11.11 5.51
C VAL A 76 -14.85 -11.45 4.03
N MET A 77 -13.67 -11.88 3.59
CA MET A 77 -13.44 -12.26 2.20
C MET A 77 -14.21 -13.54 1.81
N ASP A 78 -14.30 -14.51 2.72
CA ASP A 78 -15.03 -15.75 2.47
C ASP A 78 -16.55 -15.49 2.33
N GLU A 79 -17.13 -14.62 3.17
CA GLU A 79 -18.52 -14.19 3.03
C GLU A 79 -18.73 -13.35 1.76
N LEU A 80 -17.78 -12.48 1.42
CA LEU A 80 -17.85 -11.68 0.19
C LEU A 80 -17.84 -12.58 -1.06
N GLU A 81 -17.05 -13.65 -1.06
CA GLU A 81 -17.06 -14.68 -2.11
C GLU A 81 -18.43 -15.37 -2.20
N ALA A 82 -19.05 -15.70 -1.06
CA ALA A 82 -20.38 -16.31 -1.02
C ALA A 82 -21.48 -15.40 -1.63
N TYR A 83 -21.32 -14.08 -1.55
CA TYR A 83 -22.18 -13.11 -2.25
C TYR A 83 -21.88 -12.98 -3.76
N GLY A 84 -20.82 -13.62 -4.26
CA GLY A 84 -20.33 -13.44 -5.64
C GLY A 84 -19.53 -12.15 -5.83
N GLY A 85 -18.98 -11.59 -4.75
CA GLY A 85 -18.15 -10.39 -4.78
C GLY A 85 -16.76 -10.63 -5.36
N GLN A 86 -16.04 -9.53 -5.62
CA GLN A 86 -14.67 -9.59 -6.12
C GLN A 86 -13.70 -9.98 -5.00
N THR A 87 -12.96 -11.08 -5.16
CA THR A 87 -12.00 -11.56 -4.13
C THR A 87 -10.58 -11.78 -4.67
N TRP A 88 -10.30 -11.31 -5.88
CA TRP A 88 -8.99 -11.41 -6.54
C TRP A 88 -7.88 -10.68 -5.77
N PHE A 89 -8.25 -9.66 -4.97
CA PHE A 89 -7.39 -9.01 -3.99
C PHE A 89 -7.96 -9.30 -2.59
N ARG A 90 -7.27 -10.13 -1.81
CA ARG A 90 -7.76 -10.52 -0.48
C ARG A 90 -7.32 -9.48 0.55
N LEU A 91 -8.28 -9.00 1.34
CA LEU A 91 -8.04 -8.13 2.50
C LEU A 91 -8.23 -8.92 3.79
N GLY A 92 -7.22 -8.93 4.65
CA GLY A 92 -7.30 -9.58 5.95
C GLY A 92 -8.28 -8.88 6.89
N ASP A 93 -8.87 -9.61 7.84
CA ASP A 93 -9.86 -9.04 8.76
C ASP A 93 -9.27 -7.89 9.62
N ARG A 94 -7.99 -7.94 10.01
CA ARG A 94 -7.32 -6.85 10.74
C ARG A 94 -6.84 -5.74 9.79
N ASP A 95 -6.37 -6.10 8.60
CA ASP A 95 -5.96 -5.18 7.55
C ASP A 95 -7.12 -4.25 7.13
N LEU A 96 -8.33 -4.82 7.03
CA LEU A 96 -9.57 -4.08 6.80
C LEU A 96 -9.76 -2.92 7.79
N ALA A 97 -9.34 -3.06 9.05
CA ALA A 97 -9.43 -1.98 10.03
C ALA A 97 -8.58 -0.76 9.62
N THR A 98 -7.40 -0.99 9.04
CA THR A 98 -6.54 0.09 8.50
C THR A 98 -7.25 0.80 7.35
N HIS A 99 -7.84 0.04 6.42
CA HIS A 99 -8.51 0.60 5.25
C HIS A 99 -9.80 1.34 5.63
N LEU A 100 -10.59 0.81 6.57
CA LEU A 100 -11.77 1.47 7.12
C LEU A 100 -11.39 2.80 7.77
N TYR A 101 -10.40 2.79 8.66
CA TYR A 101 -9.90 4.00 9.31
C TYR A 101 -9.41 5.04 8.31
N ARG A 102 -8.56 4.64 7.36
CA ARG A 102 -8.04 5.52 6.32
C ARG A 102 -9.18 6.13 5.51
N THR A 103 -10.12 5.30 5.05
CA THR A 103 -11.26 5.74 4.25
C THR A 103 -12.10 6.77 5.00
N GLN A 104 -12.39 6.52 6.28
CA GLN A 104 -13.13 7.46 7.11
C GLN A 104 -12.39 8.79 7.24
N ARG A 105 -11.11 8.78 7.63
CA ARG A 105 -10.33 10.01 7.85
C ARG A 105 -10.22 10.86 6.58
N LEU A 106 -9.97 10.21 5.43
CA LEU A 106 -9.95 10.91 4.13
C LEU A 106 -11.33 11.50 3.81
N SER A 107 -12.43 10.80 4.14
CA SER A 107 -13.79 11.34 3.93
C SER A 107 -14.13 12.52 4.85
N GLU A 108 -13.45 12.64 5.99
CA GLU A 108 -13.54 13.76 6.92
C GLU A 108 -12.65 14.95 6.50
N GLY A 109 -11.91 14.82 5.39
CA GLY A 109 -11.06 15.88 4.83
C GLY A 109 -9.61 15.88 5.31
N ALA A 110 -9.15 14.83 6.02
CA ALA A 110 -7.73 14.68 6.33
C ALA A 110 -6.91 14.40 5.06
N ALA A 111 -5.66 14.88 5.04
CA ALA A 111 -4.70 14.56 3.99
C ALA A 111 -4.08 13.16 4.18
N LEU A 112 -3.62 12.52 3.11
CA LEU A 112 -3.08 11.15 3.17
C LEU A 112 -1.84 11.05 4.07
N HIS A 113 -0.99 12.08 4.12
CA HIS A 113 0.18 12.11 4.98
C HIS A 113 -0.20 12.18 6.47
N GLU A 114 -1.29 12.87 6.83
CA GLU A 114 -1.79 12.93 8.20
C GLU A 114 -2.28 11.54 8.64
N VAL A 115 -3.09 10.89 7.79
CA VAL A 115 -3.59 9.55 8.04
C VAL A 115 -2.44 8.53 8.11
N THR A 116 -1.43 8.67 7.24
CA THR A 116 -0.21 7.84 7.27
C THR A 116 0.54 8.01 8.60
N ALA A 117 0.68 9.24 9.09
CA ALA A 117 1.31 9.50 10.39
C ALA A 117 0.49 8.92 11.56
N GLU A 118 -0.84 8.98 11.48
CA GLU A 118 -1.74 8.36 12.47
C GLU A 118 -1.58 6.83 12.53
N VAL A 119 -1.57 6.17 11.37
CA VAL A 119 -1.38 4.72 11.24
C VAL A 119 0.00 4.29 11.73
N THR A 120 1.07 4.96 11.30
CA THR A 120 2.44 4.60 11.72
C THR A 120 2.67 4.79 13.22
N ARG A 121 2.08 5.83 13.82
CA ARG A 121 2.10 6.04 15.27
C ARG A 121 1.39 4.91 16.04
N ARG A 122 0.28 4.38 15.53
CA ARG A 122 -0.39 3.21 16.11
C ARG A 122 0.52 1.97 16.14
N TRP A 123 1.45 1.86 15.20
CA TRP A 123 2.45 0.78 15.14
C TRP A 123 3.76 1.11 15.89
N GLY A 124 3.85 2.27 16.54
CA GLY A 124 5.03 2.66 17.32
C GLY A 124 6.27 2.97 16.47
N LEU A 125 6.09 3.31 15.19
CA LEU A 125 7.19 3.61 14.30
C LEU A 125 7.75 5.02 14.57
N THR A 126 9.08 5.13 14.57
CA THR A 126 9.80 6.41 14.68
C THR A 126 10.35 6.91 13.33
N VAL A 127 10.40 6.04 12.31
CA VAL A 127 10.66 6.43 10.92
C VAL A 127 9.52 7.32 10.44
N ARG A 128 9.84 8.44 9.78
CA ARG A 128 8.82 9.28 9.15
C ARG A 128 8.44 8.71 7.80
N LEU A 129 7.23 8.16 7.67
CA LEU A 129 6.68 7.77 6.36
C LEU A 129 5.83 8.90 5.82
N LEU A 130 6.07 9.27 4.57
CA LEU A 130 5.28 10.22 3.81
C LEU A 130 4.78 9.53 2.54
N PRO A 131 3.50 9.69 2.14
CA PRO A 131 3.12 9.37 0.78
C PRO A 131 3.87 10.28 -0.19
N ALA A 132 4.13 9.78 -1.40
CA ALA A 132 4.76 10.57 -2.46
C ALA A 132 3.90 11.76 -2.91
N SER A 133 2.58 11.68 -2.73
CA SER A 133 1.62 12.77 -2.90
C SER A 133 0.43 12.56 -1.97
N ASP A 134 -0.18 13.65 -1.50
CA ASP A 134 -1.52 13.60 -0.90
C ASP A 134 -2.63 13.47 -1.96
N ASP A 135 -2.35 13.94 -3.17
CA ASP A 135 -3.27 13.89 -4.29
C ASP A 135 -3.27 12.48 -4.94
N PRO A 136 -4.42 12.05 -5.50
CA PRO A 136 -4.51 10.75 -6.16
C PRO A 136 -3.58 10.66 -7.37
N VAL A 137 -2.58 9.79 -7.27
CA VAL A 137 -1.77 9.31 -8.40
C VAL A 137 -2.04 7.82 -8.60
N ARG A 138 -2.26 7.38 -9.85
CA ARG A 138 -2.58 5.97 -10.16
C ARG A 138 -1.79 5.45 -11.35
N THR A 139 -1.11 4.33 -11.16
CA THR A 139 -0.40 3.62 -12.22
C THR A 139 -1.40 2.81 -13.04
N HIS A 140 -1.50 3.12 -14.32
CA HIS A 140 -2.29 2.34 -15.28
C HIS A 140 -1.39 1.64 -16.29
N VAL A 141 -1.77 0.41 -16.64
CA VAL A 141 -1.05 -0.44 -17.57
C VAL A 141 -1.94 -0.69 -18.78
N THR A 142 -1.45 -0.31 -19.96
CA THR A 142 -2.05 -0.72 -21.23
C THR A 142 -1.51 -2.09 -21.59
N LEU A 143 -2.39 -3.03 -21.92
CA LEU A 143 -2.07 -4.39 -22.30
C LEU A 143 -1.90 -4.50 -23.82
N ALA A 144 -1.32 -5.61 -24.28
CA ALA A 144 -1.06 -5.85 -25.70
C ALA A 144 -2.33 -5.99 -26.56
N ASP A 145 -3.47 -6.29 -25.94
CA ASP A 145 -4.80 -6.32 -26.58
C ASP A 145 -5.48 -4.93 -26.62
N GLY A 146 -4.83 -3.90 -26.06
CA GLY A 146 -5.31 -2.53 -26.02
C GLY A 146 -6.19 -2.19 -24.82
N GLU A 147 -6.50 -3.14 -23.94
CA GLU A 147 -7.20 -2.84 -22.69
C GLU A 147 -6.28 -2.09 -21.72
N GLU A 148 -6.84 -1.15 -20.97
CA GLU A 148 -6.13 -0.44 -19.90
C GLU A 148 -6.73 -0.79 -18.53
N VAL A 149 -5.87 -1.19 -17.61
CA VAL A 149 -6.24 -1.59 -16.25
C VAL A 149 -5.38 -0.87 -15.22
N ASP A 150 -5.84 -0.77 -13.97
CA ASP A 150 -4.98 -0.33 -12.87
C ASP A 150 -3.89 -1.39 -12.57
N PHE A 151 -2.80 -0.96 -11.94
CA PHE A 151 -1.66 -1.82 -11.67
C PHE A 151 -1.99 -3.06 -10.82
N GLN A 152 -2.89 -2.95 -9.83
CA GLN A 152 -3.25 -4.10 -8.98
C GLN A 152 -4.08 -5.13 -9.76
N THR A 153 -5.01 -4.68 -10.59
CA THR A 153 -5.74 -5.57 -11.50
C THR A 153 -4.79 -6.29 -12.45
N TYR A 154 -3.79 -5.59 -13.01
CA TYR A 154 -2.77 -6.21 -13.86
C TYR A 154 -1.90 -7.23 -13.09
N PHE A 155 -1.31 -6.80 -11.98
CA PHE A 155 -0.27 -7.54 -11.29
C PHE A 155 -0.82 -8.68 -10.43
N VAL A 156 -1.89 -8.41 -9.67
CA VAL A 156 -2.52 -9.37 -8.76
C VAL A 156 -3.67 -10.10 -9.46
N GLY A 157 -4.66 -9.36 -9.96
CA GLY A 157 -5.89 -9.94 -10.51
C GLY A 157 -5.65 -10.80 -11.75
N ARG A 158 -4.82 -10.32 -12.68
CA ARG A 158 -4.47 -11.02 -13.93
C ARG A 158 -3.13 -11.72 -13.88
N GLN A 159 -2.43 -11.66 -12.74
CA GLN A 159 -1.10 -12.27 -12.57
C GLN A 159 -0.16 -11.94 -13.73
N HIS A 160 -0.17 -10.69 -14.20
CA HIS A 160 0.71 -10.19 -15.27
C HIS A 160 0.75 -11.10 -16.52
N ALA A 161 -0.36 -11.80 -16.80
CA ALA A 161 -0.42 -12.85 -17.82
C ALA A 161 -0.49 -12.33 -19.26
N VAL A 162 -0.85 -11.06 -19.45
CA VAL A 162 -0.89 -10.38 -20.76
C VAL A 162 0.25 -9.37 -20.80
N ALA A 163 1.01 -9.32 -21.90
CA ALA A 163 2.13 -8.39 -22.01
C ALA A 163 1.67 -6.93 -21.90
N ALA A 164 2.38 -6.13 -21.10
CA ALA A 164 2.19 -4.69 -21.06
C ALA A 164 2.78 -4.02 -22.30
N SER A 165 2.04 -3.07 -22.89
CA SER A 165 2.45 -2.27 -24.05
C SER A 165 2.80 -0.83 -23.69
N ALA A 166 2.19 -0.28 -22.63
CA ALA A 166 2.50 1.05 -22.10
C ALA A 166 2.16 1.17 -20.61
N VAL A 167 2.77 2.16 -19.95
CA VAL A 167 2.45 2.55 -18.57
C VAL A 167 2.21 4.05 -18.56
N ARG A 168 1.13 4.49 -17.90
CA ARG A 168 0.84 5.90 -17.64
C ARG A 168 0.54 6.13 -16.17
N PHE A 169 0.78 7.35 -15.71
CA PHE A 169 0.50 7.76 -14.35
C PHE A 169 -0.63 8.81 -14.37
N ALA A 170 -1.82 8.42 -13.95
CA ALA A 170 -2.94 9.35 -13.84
C ALA A 170 -2.70 10.31 -12.66
N GLY A 171 -2.95 11.60 -12.84
CA GLY A 171 -2.92 12.59 -11.77
C GLY A 171 -1.54 13.22 -11.47
N VAL A 172 -0.48 12.89 -12.21
CA VAL A 172 0.87 13.45 -11.96
C VAL A 172 1.07 14.89 -12.42
N ASP A 173 0.25 15.36 -13.37
CA ASP A 173 0.34 16.72 -13.93
C ASP A 173 -0.72 17.68 -13.35
N ALA A 174 -1.50 17.22 -12.35
CA ALA A 174 -2.62 17.94 -11.77
C ALA A 174 -2.18 19.01 -10.76
#